data_AF-A0A8E2LH07-F1
#
_entry.id   AF-A0A8E2LH07-F1
#
_cell.length_a   1.000
_cell.length_b   1.000
_cell.length_c   1.000
_cell.angle_alpha   90.00
_cell.angle_beta   90.00
_cell.angle_gamma   90.00
#
_symmetry.space_group_name_H-M   'P 1'
#
loop_
_entity.id
_entity.type
_entity.pdbx_description
1 polymer ?
#
loop_
_entity_poly.entity_id
_entity_poly.type
_entity_poly.pdbx_seq_one_letter_code
_entity_poly.pdbx_strand_id
1 'polypeptide(L)' 'MCQTYIDFKNTCSYCLRKVGKEIDQVLPIYDWKTDKLLGYFCKEHYMKVKSRNIIKSFEQIS' A
#
# COMPACT_ATOMS: atom_id res chain seq x y z
N MET A 1 4.90 0.27 -30.60
CA MET A 1 5.26 0.77 -29.26
C MET A 1 4.36 0.06 -28.26
N CYS A 2 4.87 -0.87 -27.45
CA CYS A 2 4.05 -1.51 -26.42
C CYS A 2 3.79 -0.48 -25.31
N GLN A 3 2.59 0.08 -25.31
CA GLN A 3 2.10 0.93 -24.23
C GLN A 3 1.75 -0.01 -23.07
N THR A 4 2.74 -0.35 -22.25
CA THR A 4 2.55 -1.06 -20.99
C THR A 4 1.78 -0.11 -20.08
N TYR A 5 0.45 -0.12 -20.19
CA TYR A 5 -0.45 0.38 -19.16
C TYR A 5 -0.22 -0.48 -17.91
N ILE A 6 0.81 -0.13 -17.14
CA ILE A 6 0.97 -0.63 -15.79
C ILE A 6 -0.21 -0.03 -15.04
N ASP A 7 -1.27 -0.81 -14.89
CA ASP A 7 -2.43 -0.43 -14.12
C ASP A 7 -2.01 -0.41 -12.64
N PHE A 8 -1.44 0.72 -12.20
CA PHE A 8 -0.92 0.91 -10.85
C PHE A 8 -2.01 0.74 -9.78
N LYS A 9 -3.28 0.85 -10.17
CA LYS A 9 -4.45 0.59 -9.31
C LYS A 9 -4.72 -0.89 -9.08
N ASN A 10 -4.01 -1.77 -9.80
CA ASN A 10 -4.14 -3.22 -9.71
C ASN A 10 -2.82 -3.90 -9.33
N THR A 11 -1.78 -3.16 -8.93
CA THR A 11 -0.48 -3.75 -8.57
C THR A 11 -0.05 -3.24 -7.21
N CYS A 12 0.36 -4.16 -6.33
CA CYS A 12 0.92 -3.79 -5.03
C CYS A 12 2.29 -3.12 -5.24
N SER A 13 2.45 -1.86 -4.85
CA SER A 13 3.72 -1.14 -5.00
C SER A 13 4.85 -1.70 -4.12
N TYR A 14 4.54 -2.52 -3.11
CA TYR A 14 5.54 -3.15 -2.24
C TYR A 14 6.06 -4.48 -2.79
N CYS A 15 5.17 -5.40 -3.17
CA CYS A 15 5.54 -6.75 -3.62
C CYS A 15 5.38 -6.99 -5.12
N LEU A 16 4.96 -5.97 -5.88
CA LEU A 16 4.77 -5.97 -7.33
C LEU A 16 3.77 -7.04 -7.85
N ARG A 17 3.04 -7.71 -6.96
CA ARG A 17 1.96 -8.64 -7.33
C ARG A 17 0.77 -7.87 -7.89
N LYS A 18 0.15 -8.43 -8.92
CA LYS A 18 -1.04 -7.89 -9.59
C LYS A 18 -2.32 -8.52 -9.06
N VAL A 19 -3.38 -7.72 -8.92
CA VAL A 19 -4.75 -8.15 -8.58
C VAL A 19 -5.17 -9.25 -9.53
N GLY A 20 -5.61 -10.37 -8.98
CA GLY A 20 -5.87 -11.59 -9.73
C GLY A 20 -5.81 -12.81 -8.81
N LYS A 21 -5.15 -13.89 -9.26
CA LYS A 21 -5.13 -15.18 -8.54
C LYS A 21 -4.46 -15.12 -7.16
N GLU A 22 -3.48 -14.24 -6.97
CA GLU A 22 -2.64 -14.23 -5.76
C GLU A 22 -3.00 -13.12 -4.76
N ILE A 23 -3.69 -12.07 -5.20
CA ILE A 23 -4.11 -10.96 -4.35
C ILE A 23 -5.49 -10.47 -4.81
N ASP A 24 -6.44 -10.43 -3.88
CA ASP A 24 -7.84 -10.05 -4.17
C ASP A 24 -7.99 -8.56 -4.53
N GLN A 25 -7.21 -7.70 -3.87
CA GLN A 25 -7.31 -6.25 -4.01
C GLN A 25 -6.04 -5.55 -3.53
N VAL A 26 -5.90 -4.30 -3.97
CA VAL A 26 -4.93 -3.34 -3.44
C VAL A 26 -5.66 -2.13 -2.84
N LEU A 27 -5.10 -1.59 -1.77
CA LEU A 27 -5.66 -0.49 -0.98
C LEU A 27 -4.72 0.72 -1.09
N PRO A 28 -5.25 1.94 -1.23
CA PRO A 28 -4.42 3.13 -1.29
C PRO A 28 -3.71 3.36 0.05
N ILE A 29 -2.45 3.75 -0.02
CA ILE A 29 -1.62 4.15 1.12
C ILE A 29 -1.30 5.63 0.98
N TYR A 30 -1.56 6.37 2.04
CA TYR A 30 -1.28 7.80 2.12
C TYR A 30 -0.15 8.05 3.12
N ASP A 31 0.65 9.07 2.84
CA ASP A 31 1.61 9.60 3.79
C ASP A 31 0.86 10.27 4.96
N TRP A 32 1.18 9.85 6.18
CA TRP A 32 0.44 10.30 7.36
C TRP A 32 0.68 11.77 7.73
N LYS A 33 1.77 12.39 7.24
CA LYS A 33 2.08 13.80 7.52
C LYS A 33 1.50 14.75 6.47
N THR A 34 1.50 14.33 5.21
CA THR A 34 1.21 15.19 4.06
C THR A 34 -0.07 14.82 3.34
N ASP A 35 -0.75 13.75 3.75
CA ASP A 35 -1.95 13.19 3.12
C ASP A 35 -1.77 12.82 1.63
N LYS A 36 -0.52 12.74 1.16
CA LYS A 36 -0.21 12.42 -0.23
C LYS A 36 -0.34 10.92 -0.47
N LEU A 37 -0.98 10.54 -1.58
CA LEU A 37 -1.01 9.15 -2.03
C LEU A 37 0.41 8.65 -2.35
N LEU A 38 0.88 7.66 -1.60
CA LEU A 38 2.18 7.01 -1.80
C LEU A 38 2.09 5.84 -2.79
N GLY A 39 0.92 5.19 -2.89
CA GLY A 39 0.72 4.08 -3.80
C GLY A 39 -0.42 3.15 -3.37
N TYR A 40 -0.43 1.93 -3.89
CA TYR A 40 -1.45 0.92 -3.60
C TYR A 40 -0.80 -0.35 -3.07
N PHE A 41 -1.20 -0.83 -1.90
CA PHE A 41 -0.64 -2.03 -1.28
C PHE A 41 -1.68 -3.15 -1.20
N CYS A 42 -1.26 -4.41 -1.38
CA CYS A 42 -2.14 -5.54 -1.08
C CYS A 42 -2.52 -5.55 0.41
N LYS A 43 -3.60 -6.26 0.76
CA LYS A 43 -4.14 -6.32 2.13
C LYS A 43 -3.06 -6.63 3.18
N GLU A 44 -2.16 -7.57 2.89
CA GLU A 44 -1.07 -7.93 3.80
C GLU A 44 -0.13 -6.74 4.09
N HIS A 45 0.36 -6.07 3.04
CA HIS A 45 1.28 -4.94 3.19
C HIS A 45 0.59 -3.70 3.77
N TYR A 46 -0.69 -3.48 3.42
CA TYR A 46 -1.49 -2.43 4.02
C TYR A 46 -1.58 -2.59 5.54
N MET A 47 -1.89 -3.81 6.02
CA MET A 47 -1.99 -4.08 7.45
C MET A 47 -0.64 -3.98 8.17
N LYS A 48 0.46 -4.41 7.54
CA LYS A 48 1.83 -4.25 8.08
C LYS A 48 2.23 -2.78 8.28
N VAL A 49 1.89 -1.90 7.34
CA VAL A 49 2.16 -0.46 7.48
C VAL A 49 1.24 0.16 8.54
N LYS A 50 -0.05 -0.18 8.51
CA LYS A 50 -1.02 0.32 9.48
C LYS A 50 -0.64 -0.06 10.91
N SER A 51 -0.24 -1.31 11.16
CA SER A 51 0.17 -1.75 12.49
C SER A 51 1.44 -1.04 12.97
N ARG A 52 2.44 -0.84 12.10
CA ARG A 52 3.63 -0.05 12.43
C ARG A 52 3.32 1.41 12.75
N ASN A 53 2.39 2.03 12.04
CA ASN A 53 1.97 3.39 12.32
C ASN A 53 1.24 3.49 13.66
N ILE A 54 0.38 2.52 14.00
CA ILE A 54 -0.29 2.47 15.31
C ILE A 54 0.73 2.33 16.45
N ILE A 55 1.71 1.43 16.29
CA ILE A 55 2.76 1.23 17.31
C ILE A 55 3.58 2.52 17.50
N LYS A 56 4.00 3.17 16.40
CA LYS A 56 4.73 4.44 16.47
C LYS A 56 3.92 5.58 17.11
N SER A 57 2.61 5.62 16.88
CA SER A 57 1.73 6.58 17.57
C SER A 57 1.64 6.32 19.07
N PHE A 58 1.80 5.07 19.52
CA PHE A 58 1.81 4.71 20.94
C PHE A 58 3.14 5.05 21.63
N GLU A 59 4.27 4.88 20.94
CA GLU A 59 5.61 5.18 21.47
C GLU A 59 5.92 6.68 21.61
N GLN A 60 5.13 7.57 21.00
CA GLN A 60 5.28 9.03 21.17
C GLN A 60 4.51 9.58 22.38
N ILE A 61 3.79 8.73 23.13
CA ILE A 61 2.98 9.10 24.29
C ILE A 61 3.52 8.43 25.58
N SER A 62 4.65 7.72 25.52
CA SER A 62 5.33 7.14 26.70
C SER A 62 6.58 7.91 27.08
#